data_AF-A0A551ZEE7-F1
#
_entry.id   AF-A0A551ZEE7-F1
#
_cell.length_a   1.000
_cell.length_b   1.000
_cell.length_c   1.000
_cell.angle_alpha   90.00
_cell.angle_beta   90.00
_cell.angle_gamma   90.00
#
_symmetry.space_group_name_H-M   'P 1'
#
loop_
_entity.id
_entity.type
_entity.pdbx_description
1 polymer ?
#
loop_
_entity_poly.entity_id
_entity_poly.type
_entity_poly.pdbx_seq_one_letter_code
_entity_poly.pdbx_strand_id
1 'polypeptide(L)' 'PNVNLVSNIGFGEGATHTSSSKSRVANLPVKEMNFPLKHLPFLLRHVEADDFTHNNIFYVSLLSRLSRKLAKVFIN' A
#
# COMPACT_ATOMS: atom_id res chain seq x y z
N PRO A 1 3.81 -7.57 -11.99
CA PRO A 1 5.09 -7.02 -12.52
C PRO A 1 6.13 -7.02 -11.41
N ASN A 2 7.42 -7.15 -11.73
CA ASN A 2 8.48 -7.21 -10.70
C ASN A 2 8.95 -5.82 -10.22
N VAL A 3 8.51 -4.77 -10.89
CA VAL A 3 8.82 -3.37 -10.55
C VAL A 3 7.53 -2.57 -10.49
N ASN A 4 7.54 -1.51 -9.69
CA ASN A 4 6.42 -0.58 -9.59
C ASN A 4 6.40 0.35 -10.81
N LEU A 5 5.26 0.39 -11.52
CA LEU A 5 5.09 1.14 -12.76
C LEU A 5 4.22 2.39 -12.59
N VAL A 6 3.71 2.63 -11.38
CA VAL A 6 2.72 3.68 -11.12
C VAL A 6 3.10 4.50 -9.89
N SER A 7 2.74 5.79 -9.89
CA SER A 7 2.84 6.67 -8.72
C SER A 7 1.45 6.93 -8.14
N ASN A 8 1.36 7.04 -6.82
CA ASN A 8 0.11 7.33 -6.12
C ASN A 8 -0.06 8.84 -5.90
N ILE A 9 -0.67 9.53 -6.87
CA ILE A 9 -0.87 11.00 -6.81
C ILE A 9 -2.00 11.45 -5.87
N GLY A 10 -2.76 10.53 -5.29
CA GLY A 10 -3.92 10.82 -4.45
C GLY A 10 -3.61 10.93 -2.94
N PHE A 11 -2.36 11.15 -2.52
CA PHE A 11 -2.00 11.25 -1.10
C PHE A 11 -1.48 12.63 -0.73
N GLY A 12 -1.71 13.03 0.52
CA GLY A 12 -1.15 14.27 1.08
C GLY A 12 -2.06 15.48 0.93
N GLU A 13 -1.45 16.64 0.77
CA GLU A 13 -2.14 17.92 0.69
C GLU A 13 -3.06 17.97 -0.55
N GLY A 14 -4.30 18.38 -0.36
CA GLY A 14 -5.33 18.38 -1.42
C GLY A 14 -6.06 17.05 -1.62
N ALA A 15 -5.67 15.97 -0.95
CA ALA A 15 -6.41 14.70 -1.00
C ALA A 15 -7.69 14.73 -0.14
N THR A 16 -8.81 14.25 -0.69
CA THR A 16 -10.12 14.24 0.01
C THR A 16 -10.16 13.26 1.18
N HIS A 17 -9.51 12.11 1.07
CA HIS A 17 -9.62 11.01 2.05
C HIS A 17 -8.27 10.45 2.54
N THR A 18 -7.18 10.77 1.84
CA THR A 18 -5.85 10.18 2.02
C THR A 18 -4.83 11.27 2.35
N SER A 19 -5.18 12.11 3.32
CA SER A 19 -4.43 13.32 3.69
C SER A 19 -3.03 13.06 4.28
N SER A 20 -2.72 11.81 4.67
CA SER A 20 -1.39 11.46 5.16
C SER A 20 -0.42 11.16 4.03
N SER A 21 0.51 12.10 3.78
CA SER A 21 1.65 11.89 2.88
C SER A 21 2.67 10.86 3.39
N LYS A 22 2.57 10.46 4.67
CA LYS A 22 3.44 9.48 5.33
C LYS A 22 2.98 8.04 5.14
N SER A 23 1.92 7.79 4.35
CA SER A 23 1.51 6.43 4.02
C SER A 23 2.64 5.68 3.32
N ARG A 24 2.82 4.39 3.67
CA ARG A 24 3.84 3.51 3.06
C ARG A 24 3.71 3.40 1.54
N VAL A 25 2.51 3.64 1.03
CA VAL A 25 2.20 3.53 -0.41
C VAL A 25 2.09 4.90 -1.10
N ALA A 26 2.20 6.02 -0.39
CA ALA A 26 2.00 7.34 -0.99
C ALA A 26 3.08 7.68 -2.05
N ASN A 27 4.34 7.45 -1.71
CA ASN A 27 5.48 7.94 -2.50
C ASN A 27 6.40 6.79 -2.95
N LEU A 28 5.82 5.66 -3.35
CA LEU A 28 6.61 4.53 -3.87
C LEU A 28 7.30 4.94 -5.18
N PRO A 29 8.61 4.70 -5.34
CA PRO A 29 9.33 5.07 -6.55
C PRO A 29 8.81 4.26 -7.73
N VAL A 30 8.62 4.93 -8.86
CA VAL A 30 8.36 4.29 -10.15
C VAL A 30 9.70 3.81 -10.72
N LYS A 31 9.67 2.68 -11.41
CA LYS A 31 10.82 2.14 -12.12
C LYS A 31 10.40 1.75 -13.53
N GLU A 32 11.30 1.96 -14.47
CA GLU A 32 11.08 1.59 -15.87
C GLU A 32 10.97 0.08 -16.04
N MET A 33 10.20 -0.33 -17.05
CA MET A 33 10.06 -1.71 -17.46
C MET A 33 11.11 -2.05 -18.51
N ASN A 34 11.80 -3.17 -18.33
CA ASN A 34 12.78 -3.65 -19.30
C ASN A 34 12.10 -4.44 -20.43
N PHE A 35 12.49 -4.15 -21.67
CA PHE A 35 12.01 -4.81 -22.89
C PHE A 35 13.11 -5.62 -23.59
N PRO A 36 12.76 -6.70 -24.35
CA PRO A 36 11.40 -7.20 -24.57
C PRO A 36 10.81 -7.85 -23.30
N LEU A 37 9.47 -7.89 -23.23
CA LEU A 37 8.78 -8.50 -22.10
C LEU A 37 9.10 -10.00 -22.04
N LYS A 38 9.45 -10.48 -20.84
CA LYS A 38 9.66 -11.90 -20.58
C LYS A 38 8.35 -12.50 -20.08
N HIS A 39 7.69 -13.28 -20.93
CA HIS A 39 6.51 -14.05 -20.53
C HIS A 39 6.93 -15.30 -19.76
N LEU A 40 6.28 -15.57 -18.62
CA LEU A 40 6.52 -16.80 -17.87
C LEU A 40 5.82 -17.96 -18.58
N PRO A 41 6.42 -19.16 -18.62
CA PRO A 41 5.80 -20.33 -19.24
C PRO A 41 4.52 -20.79 -18.51
N PHE A 42 4.36 -20.40 -17.25
CA PHE A 42 3.16 -20.62 -16.45
C PHE A 42 3.05 -19.52 -15.37
N LEU A 43 1.84 -19.31 -14.85
CA LEU A 43 1.55 -18.33 -13.81
C LEU A 43 1.10 -19.06 -12.54
N LEU A 44 1.70 -18.72 -11.40
CA LEU A 44 1.34 -19.21 -10.08
C LEU A 44 1.20 -18.04 -9.11
N ARG A 45 0.38 -18.21 -8.08
CA ARG A 45 0.25 -17.23 -6.99
C ARG A 45 1.55 -17.17 -6.18
N HIS A 46 1.98 -15.96 -5.85
CA HIS A 46 3.11 -15.73 -4.93
C HIS A 46 2.57 -15.43 -3.54
N VAL A 47 2.39 -16.47 -2.72
CA VAL A 47 1.72 -16.39 -1.41
C VAL A 47 2.42 -15.41 -0.47
N GLU A 48 3.74 -15.40 -0.46
CA GLU A 48 4.56 -14.54 0.40
C GLU A 48 4.38 -13.05 0.04
N ALA A 49 4.22 -12.73 -1.24
CA ALA A 49 3.98 -11.36 -1.69
C ALA A 49 2.57 -10.88 -1.30
N ASP A 50 1.58 -11.77 -1.37
CA ASP A 50 0.21 -11.51 -0.95
C ASP A 50 0.14 -11.29 0.58
N ASP A 51 0.80 -12.17 1.36
CA ASP A 51 0.88 -12.06 2.81
C ASP A 51 1.62 -10.81 3.25
N PHE A 52 2.72 -10.45 2.57
CA PHE A 52 3.43 -9.22 2.81
C PHE A 52 2.51 -8.01 2.60
N THR A 53 1.79 -7.98 1.48
CA THR A 53 0.84 -6.91 1.15
C THR A 53 -0.26 -6.81 2.19
N HIS A 54 -0.88 -7.93 2.56
CA HIS A 54 -1.92 -7.98 3.56
C HIS A 54 -1.43 -7.40 4.89
N ASN A 55 -0.33 -7.94 5.43
CA ASN A 55 0.17 -7.58 6.74
C ASN A 55 0.68 -6.13 6.84
N ASN A 56 1.21 -5.58 5.75
CA ASN A 56 1.84 -4.25 5.76
C ASN A 56 0.95 -3.11 5.27
N ILE A 57 -0.07 -3.40 4.47
CA ILE A 57 -0.92 -2.38 3.83
C ILE A 57 -2.36 -2.42 4.36
N PHE A 58 -2.97 -3.61 4.45
CA PHE A 58 -4.41 -3.73 4.72
C PHE A 58 -4.73 -4.15 6.15
N TYR A 59 -3.87 -4.97 6.76
CA TYR A 59 -4.11 -5.52 8.07
C TYR A 59 -4.05 -4.44 9.14
N VAL A 60 -5.05 -4.44 10.02
CA VAL A 60 -5.05 -3.62 11.21
C VAL A 60 -5.58 -4.40 12.39
N SER A 61 -4.75 -4.52 13.43
CA SER A 61 -5.09 -5.29 14.63
C SER A 61 -6.33 -4.73 15.34
N LEU A 62 -7.06 -5.60 16.04
CA LEU A 62 -8.21 -5.21 16.86
C LEU A 62 -7.85 -4.17 17.92
N LEU A 63 -6.69 -4.32 18.56
CA LEU A 63 -6.18 -3.37 19.55
C LEU A 63 -5.96 -1.98 18.92
N SER A 64 -5.37 -1.92 17.72
CA SER A 64 -5.19 -0.66 17.00
C SER A 64 -6.52 -0.04 16.56
N ARG A 65 -7.53 -0.86 16.23
CA ARG A 65 -8.89 -0.37 15.92
C ARG A 65 -9.55 0.22 17.15
N LEU A 66 -9.44 -0.45 18.29
CA LEU A 66 -9.96 0.01 19.57
C LEU A 66 -9.27 1.30 20.01
N SER A 67 -7.94 1.35 19.98
CA SER A 67 -7.18 2.55 20.38
C SER A 67 -7.53 3.77 19.53
N ARG A 68 -7.68 3.62 18.20
CA ARG A 68 -8.15 4.70 17.32
C ARG A 68 -9.56 5.16 17.66
N LYS A 69 -10.46 4.24 18.01
CA LYS A 69 -11.82 4.60 18.42
C LYS A 69 -11.83 5.38 19.74
N LEU A 70 -11.06 4.92 20.73
CA LEU A 70 -10.91 5.62 22.01
C LEU A 70 -10.28 7.00 21.82
N ALA A 71 -9.19 7.11 21.06
CA ALA A 71 -8.55 8.39 20.74
C ALA A 71 -9.54 9.36 20.10
N LYS A 72 -10.39 8.91 19.17
CA LYS A 72 -11.42 9.75 18.55
C LYS A 72 -12.49 10.24 19.53
N VAL A 73 -12.79 9.48 20.59
CA VAL A 73 -13.83 9.84 21.58
C VAL A 73 -13.29 10.75 22.68
N PHE A 74 -12.01 10.58 23.07
CA PHE A 74 -11.43 11.24 24.24
C PHE A 74 -10.39 12.34 23.91
N ILE A 75 -9.79 12.31 22.71
CA ILE A 75 -8.74 13.26 22.28
C ILE A 75 -9.29 14.25 21.21
N ASN A 76 -10.60 14.21 20.97
CA ASN A 76 -11.29 15.12 20.05
C ASN A 76 -12.45 15.81 20.75
#